data_AF-A0A6B9TIJ2-F1
#
_entry.id   AF-A0A6B9TIJ2-F1
#
_cell.length_a   1.000
_cell.length_b   1.000
_cell.length_c   1.000
_cell.angle_alpha   90.00
_cell.angle_beta   90.00
_cell.angle_gamma   90.00
#
_symmetry.space_group_name_H-M   'P 1'
#
loop_
_entity.id
_entity.type
_entity.pdbx_description
1 polymer ?
#
loop_
_entity_poly.entity_id
_entity_poly.type
_entity_poly.pdbx_seq_one_letter_code
_entity_poly.pdbx_strand_id
1 'polypeptide(L)'
;MNEVERMLQEVQKDDGWEPLDMEIPFWEPKPGDELRGVCLGIKKIPTKMGDLQVMEVLTVDREKYLVKGHKALIGYFKRINEGYGVLIQYHGKKKAKTGTEYHGYTVKIKKPGSGQVGLTELRSEEYDDKTVKALIDLTRAKHGNTHLSTVLQELEDIYSDGRVTEEEYHRIRGVLGGVEG
;
A
#
# COMPACT_ATOMS: atom_id res chain seq x y z
N MET A 1 -10.36 -36.43 -34.96
CA MET A 1 -10.40 -35.82 -33.63
C MET A 1 -10.03 -34.37 -33.79
N ASN A 2 -10.93 -33.45 -33.43
CA ASN A 2 -10.67 -32.02 -33.55
C ASN A 2 -9.80 -31.53 -32.38
N GLU A 3 -9.27 -30.30 -32.50
CA GLU A 3 -8.36 -29.72 -31.52
C GLU A 3 -8.98 -29.61 -30.12
N VAL A 4 -10.30 -29.37 -30.05
CA VAL A 4 -11.06 -29.31 -28.80
C VAL A 4 -11.16 -30.68 -28.13
N GLU A 5 -11.45 -31.75 -28.90
CA GLU A 5 -11.48 -33.13 -28.40
C GLU A 5 -10.10 -33.58 -27.90
N ARG A 6 -9.02 -33.15 -28.56
CA ARG A 6 -7.65 -33.42 -28.10
C ARG A 6 -7.36 -32.69 -26.79
N MET A 7 -7.74 -31.41 -26.68
CA MET A 7 -7.54 -30.64 -25.46
C MET A 7 -8.36 -31.18 -24.28
N LEU A 8 -9.59 -31.66 -24.54
CA LEU A 8 -10.44 -32.30 -23.52
C LEU A 8 -9.83 -33.58 -22.93
N GLN A 9 -9.02 -34.31 -23.71
CA GLN A 9 -8.27 -35.47 -23.21
C GLN A 9 -7.03 -35.06 -22.42
N GLU A 10 -6.36 -33.97 -22.82
CA GLU A 10 -5.17 -33.45 -22.12
C GLU A 10 -5.54 -32.85 -20.76
N VAL A 11 -6.64 -32.10 -20.63
CA VAL A 11 -7.09 -31.54 -19.34
C VAL A 11 -7.58 -32.59 -18.34
N GLN A 12 -7.80 -33.85 -18.75
CA GLN A 12 -8.10 -34.95 -17.82
C GLN A 12 -6.85 -35.48 -17.12
N LYS A 13 -5.66 -35.07 -17.57
CA LYS A 13 -4.40 -35.46 -16.95
C LYS A 13 -3.98 -34.40 -15.93
N ASP A 14 -3.33 -34.85 -14.87
CA ASP A 14 -2.87 -33.98 -13.77
C ASP A 14 -1.53 -33.28 -14.09
N ASP A 15 -0.85 -33.66 -15.18
CA ASP A 15 0.41 -33.09 -15.65
C ASP A 15 0.19 -31.94 -16.66
N GLY A 16 1.12 -30.98 -16.70
CA GLY A 16 1.12 -29.88 -17.69
C GLY A 16 0.29 -28.65 -17.33
N TRP A 17 -0.27 -28.58 -16.13
CA TRP A 17 -0.92 -27.37 -15.61
C TRP A 17 0.13 -26.35 -15.16
N GLU A 18 0.12 -25.17 -15.79
CA GLU A 18 0.91 -24.02 -15.33
C GLU A 18 0.08 -23.18 -14.35
N PRO A 19 0.62 -22.83 -13.16
CA PRO A 19 -0.05 -21.92 -12.26
C PRO A 19 -0.08 -20.53 -12.89
N LEU A 20 -1.30 -20.00 -13.10
CA LEU A 20 -1.47 -18.59 -13.36
C LEU A 20 -1.40 -17.85 -12.02
N ASP A 21 -0.18 -17.55 -11.56
CA ASP A 21 0.02 -16.77 -10.35
C ASP A 21 -0.45 -15.33 -10.60
N MET A 22 -1.51 -14.92 -9.90
CA MET A 22 -1.68 -13.50 -9.63
C MET A 22 -0.58 -13.10 -8.66
N GLU A 23 0.38 -12.30 -9.12
CA GLU A 23 1.54 -11.85 -8.31
C GLU A 23 1.14 -11.17 -6.99
N ILE A 24 -0.11 -10.71 -6.86
CA ILE A 24 -0.64 -10.08 -5.65
C ILE A 24 -1.91 -10.81 -5.19
N PRO A 25 -1.93 -11.44 -4.01
CA PRO A 25 -3.10 -12.15 -3.51
C PRO A 25 -4.24 -11.20 -3.14
N PHE A 26 -5.47 -11.69 -3.26
CA PHE A 26 -6.62 -11.00 -2.69
C PHE A 26 -6.64 -11.18 -1.17
N TRP A 27 -7.02 -10.14 -0.45
CA TRP A 27 -7.29 -10.24 0.99
C TRP A 27 -8.62 -10.99 1.20
N GLU A 28 -8.56 -12.16 1.84
CA GLU A 28 -9.70 -13.03 2.13
C GLU A 28 -9.97 -13.13 3.63
N PRO A 29 -10.61 -12.10 4.24
CA PRO A 29 -10.72 -12.03 5.69
C PRO A 29 -11.79 -12.94 6.28
N LYS A 30 -11.50 -13.46 7.48
CA LYS A 30 -12.46 -14.04 8.43
C LYS A 30 -13.01 -12.96 9.37
N PRO A 31 -14.20 -13.16 9.97
CA PRO A 31 -14.72 -12.21 10.94
C PRO A 31 -13.74 -11.98 12.09
N GLY A 32 -13.39 -10.72 12.35
CA GLY A 32 -12.38 -10.31 13.32
C GLY A 32 -11.05 -9.89 12.68
N ASP A 33 -10.76 -10.34 11.46
CA ASP A 33 -9.51 -10.04 10.78
C ASP A 33 -9.38 -8.55 10.45
N GLU A 34 -8.13 -8.10 10.46
CA GLU A 34 -7.77 -6.72 10.24
C GLU A 34 -6.60 -6.64 9.25
N LEU A 35 -6.71 -5.74 8.28
CA LEU A 35 -5.63 -5.39 7.37
C LEU A 35 -5.18 -3.97 7.67
N ARG A 36 -3.89 -3.82 7.98
CA ARG A 36 -3.23 -2.52 8.16
C ARG A 36 -2.14 -2.35 7.13
N GLY A 37 -2.13 -1.20 6.46
CA GLY A 37 -1.10 -0.91 5.47
C GLY A 37 -1.26 0.45 4.82
N VAL A 38 -0.47 0.69 3.78
CA VAL A 38 -0.54 1.88 2.94
C VAL A 38 -1.28 1.54 1.66
N CYS A 39 -2.25 2.36 1.28
CA CYS A 39 -2.90 2.28 -0.01
C CYS A 39 -1.90 2.66 -1.11
N LEU A 40 -1.59 1.72 -2.01
CA LEU A 40 -0.76 1.95 -3.20
C LEU A 40 -1.58 2.41 -4.42
N GLY A 41 -2.90 2.53 -4.27
CA GLY A 41 -3.80 2.99 -5.30
C GLY A 41 -5.02 2.10 -5.48
N ILE A 42 -5.98 2.62 -6.24
CA ILE A 42 -7.23 1.92 -6.57
C ILE A 42 -7.21 1.63 -8.07
N LYS A 43 -7.29 0.35 -8.41
CA LYS A 43 -7.24 -0.16 -9.79
C LYS A 43 -8.57 -0.79 -10.16
N LYS A 44 -8.80 -0.92 -11.47
CA LYS A 44 -9.91 -1.72 -12.01
C LYS A 44 -9.33 -2.96 -12.66
N ILE A 45 -9.86 -4.11 -12.29
CA ILE A 45 -9.55 -5.39 -12.91
C ILE A 45 -10.76 -5.81 -13.74
N PRO A 46 -10.62 -6.07 -15.05
CA PRO A 46 -11.71 -6.54 -15.87
C PRO A 46 -12.14 -7.95 -15.42
N THR A 47 -13.44 -8.15 -15.20
CA THR A 47 -13.99 -9.47 -14.88
C THR A 47 -15.15 -9.81 -15.82
N LYS A 48 -15.55 -11.09 -15.86
CA LYS A 48 -16.72 -11.54 -16.65
C LYS A 48 -18.03 -10.81 -16.30
N MET A 49 -18.11 -10.21 -15.11
CA MET A 49 -19.28 -9.47 -14.60
C MET A 49 -19.12 -7.95 -14.71
N GLY A 50 -18.05 -7.48 -15.36
CA GLY A 50 -17.67 -6.06 -15.45
C GLY A 50 -16.43 -5.71 -14.62
N ASP A 51 -16.01 -4.45 -14.67
CA ASP A 51 -14.82 -3.98 -13.97
C ASP A 51 -14.99 -4.07 -12.45
N LEU A 52 -14.11 -4.84 -11.80
CA LEU A 52 -14.00 -4.90 -10.35
C LEU A 52 -13.00 -3.86 -9.88
N GLN A 53 -13.43 -2.93 -9.03
CA GLN A 53 -12.51 -2.04 -8.34
C GLN A 53 -11.81 -2.77 -7.19
N VAL A 54 -10.50 -2.62 -7.12
CA VAL A 54 -9.64 -3.20 -6.09
C VAL A 54 -8.72 -2.12 -5.54
N MET A 55 -8.43 -2.19 -4.25
CA MET A 55 -7.42 -1.34 -3.62
C MET A 55 -6.18 -2.19 -3.33
N GLU A 56 -5.02 -1.74 -3.80
CA GLU A 56 -3.75 -2.37 -3.49
C GLU A 56 -3.24 -1.81 -2.15
N VAL A 57 -2.88 -2.69 -1.24
CA VAL A 57 -2.43 -2.34 0.12
C VAL A 57 -1.09 -3.01 0.39
N LEU A 58 -0.09 -2.22 0.77
CA LEU A 58 1.19 -2.70 1.29
C LEU A 58 1.13 -2.75 2.82
N THR A 59 1.25 -3.94 3.40
CA THR A 59 1.21 -4.13 4.85
C THR A 59 2.53 -3.73 5.51
N VAL A 60 2.52 -3.65 6.84
CA VAL A 60 3.73 -3.38 7.65
C VAL A 60 4.80 -4.45 7.43
N ASP A 61 4.37 -5.69 7.19
CA ASP A 61 5.24 -6.84 6.93
C ASP A 61 5.75 -6.90 5.47
N ARG A 62 5.54 -5.82 4.70
CA ARG A 62 5.92 -5.66 3.29
C ARG A 62 5.20 -6.61 2.33
N GLU A 63 4.08 -7.18 2.74
CA GLU A 63 3.23 -7.99 1.86
C GLU A 63 2.24 -7.09 1.11
N LYS A 64 1.93 -7.46 -0.13
CA LYS A 64 0.94 -6.76 -0.95
C LYS A 64 -0.36 -7.55 -0.99
N TYR A 65 -1.48 -6.85 -0.82
CA TYR A 65 -2.80 -7.44 -0.93
C TYR A 65 -3.73 -6.60 -1.80
N LEU A 66 -4.61 -7.28 -2.52
CA LEU A 66 -5.74 -6.67 -3.22
C LEU A 66 -7.01 -6.77 -2.36
N VAL A 67 -7.58 -5.62 -1.99
CA VAL A 67 -8.86 -5.54 -1.29
C VAL A 67 -9.98 -5.35 -2.31
N LYS A 68 -10.91 -6.32 -2.36
CA LYS A 68 -12.06 -6.28 -3.29
C LYS A 68 -13.05 -5.17 -2.88
N GLY A 69 -13.37 -4.28 -3.82
CA GLY A 69 -14.36 -3.23 -3.65
C GLY A 69 -15.80 -3.76 -3.70
N HIS A 70 -16.23 -4.51 -2.69
CA HIS A 70 -17.65 -4.87 -2.54
C HIS A 70 -18.50 -3.60 -2.33
N LYS A 71 -19.83 -3.69 -2.54
CA LYS A 71 -20.76 -2.55 -2.46
C LYS A 71 -20.59 -1.70 -1.17
N ALA A 72 -20.23 -2.33 -0.05
CA ALA A 72 -19.94 -1.64 1.21
C ALA A 72 -18.58 -0.92 1.25
N LEU A 73 -17.55 -1.46 0.59
CA LEU A 73 -16.19 -0.91 0.57
C LEU A 73 -15.98 0.14 -0.52
N ILE A 74 -16.67 0.01 -1.65
CA ILE A 74 -16.49 0.88 -2.81
C ILE A 74 -16.81 2.37 -2.51
N GLY A 75 -17.70 2.61 -1.54
CA GLY A 75 -18.00 3.96 -1.05
C GLY A 75 -16.81 4.58 -0.30
N TYR A 76 -16.02 3.77 0.42
CA TYR A 76 -14.82 4.22 1.10
C TYR A 76 -13.66 4.43 0.13
N PHE A 77 -13.53 3.60 -0.92
CA PHE A 77 -12.47 3.71 -1.93
C PHE A 77 -12.42 5.11 -2.54
N LYS A 78 -13.57 5.72 -2.83
CA LYS A 78 -13.66 7.10 -3.34
C LYS A 78 -13.04 8.18 -2.43
N ARG A 79 -12.75 7.85 -1.17
CA ARG A 79 -12.23 8.76 -0.14
C ARG A 79 -10.80 8.40 0.28
N ILE A 80 -10.23 7.32 -0.27
CA ILE A 80 -8.89 6.84 0.03
C ILE A 80 -8.02 7.15 -1.18
N ASN A 81 -6.96 7.93 -0.97
CA ASN A 81 -5.96 8.18 -2.00
C ASN A 81 -4.75 7.27 -1.80
N GLU A 82 -3.93 7.17 -2.83
CA GLU A 82 -2.59 6.60 -2.73
C GLU A 82 -1.79 7.31 -1.61
N GLY A 83 -0.98 6.55 -0.89
CA GLY A 83 -0.19 7.03 0.25
C GLY A 83 -0.97 7.13 1.57
N TYR A 84 -2.29 6.87 1.59
CA TYR A 84 -3.05 6.87 2.84
C TYR A 84 -2.79 5.58 3.63
N GLY A 85 -2.56 5.72 4.93
CA GLY A 85 -2.63 4.60 5.85
C GLY A 85 -4.07 4.12 5.96
N VAL A 86 -4.31 2.83 5.80
CA VAL A 86 -5.63 2.20 5.88
C VAL A 86 -5.62 1.13 6.95
N LEU A 87 -6.71 1.09 7.71
CA LEU A 87 -7.02 0.00 8.63
C LEU A 87 -8.43 -0.48 8.28
N ILE A 88 -8.53 -1.71 7.82
CA ILE A 88 -9.79 -2.33 7.40
C ILE A 88 -10.03 -3.52 8.31
N GLN A 89 -11.12 -3.50 9.05
CA GLN A 89 -11.55 -4.61 9.89
C GLN A 89 -12.81 -5.23 9.33
N TYR A 90 -12.83 -6.55 9.19
CA TYR A 90 -14.00 -7.29 8.72
C TYR A 90 -14.80 -7.87 9.88
N HIS A 91 -16.12 -7.65 9.87
CA HIS A 91 -17.03 -8.07 10.95
C HIS A 91 -17.93 -9.25 10.56
N GLY A 92 -17.73 -9.87 9.40
CA GLY A 92 -18.63 -10.88 8.87
C GLY A 92 -19.83 -10.30 8.12
N LYS A 93 -20.82 -11.17 7.84
CA LYS A 93 -22.07 -10.78 7.20
C LYS A 93 -23.03 -10.20 8.23
N LYS A 94 -23.68 -9.08 7.90
CA LYS A 94 -24.73 -8.43 8.67
C LYS A 94 -26.03 -8.41 7.88
N LYS A 95 -27.16 -8.40 8.57
CA LYS A 95 -28.49 -8.32 7.97
C LYS A 95 -29.04 -6.90 8.11
N ALA A 96 -29.43 -6.30 6.99
CA ALA A 96 -30.12 -5.01 6.99
C ALA A 96 -31.56 -5.17 7.52
N LYS A 97 -32.18 -4.06 7.94
CA LYS A 97 -33.60 -4.06 8.36
C LYS A 97 -34.55 -4.56 7.26
N THR A 98 -34.17 -4.43 6.00
CA THR A 98 -34.89 -4.92 4.83
C THR A 98 -34.69 -6.42 4.55
N GLY A 99 -33.91 -7.11 5.37
CA GLY A 99 -33.63 -8.54 5.24
C GLY A 99 -32.42 -8.89 4.35
N THR A 100 -31.87 -7.92 3.61
CA THR A 100 -30.70 -8.12 2.74
C THR A 100 -29.42 -8.31 3.56
N GLU A 101 -28.64 -9.34 3.24
CA GLU A 101 -27.33 -9.57 3.85
C GLU A 101 -26.24 -8.76 3.14
N TYR A 102 -25.29 -8.22 3.90
CA TYR A 102 -24.15 -7.47 3.39
C TYR A 102 -22.89 -7.72 4.24
N HIS A 103 -21.73 -7.57 3.64
CA HIS A 103 -20.45 -7.65 4.36
C HIS A 103 -20.23 -6.39 5.19
N GLY A 104 -20.00 -6.56 6.50
CA GLY A 104 -19.75 -5.47 7.44
C GLY A 104 -18.27 -5.18 7.57
N TYR A 105 -17.87 -3.92 7.36
CA TYR A 105 -16.49 -3.46 7.53
C TYR A 105 -16.43 -2.21 8.40
N THR A 106 -15.36 -2.08 9.17
CA THR A 106 -14.90 -0.79 9.70
C THR A 106 -13.67 -0.37 8.91
N VAL A 107 -13.70 0.83 8.34
CA VAL A 107 -12.56 1.40 7.62
C VAL A 107 -12.12 2.66 8.35
N LYS A 108 -10.85 2.69 8.78
CA LYS A 108 -10.19 3.89 9.28
C LYS A 108 -9.09 4.28 8.31
N ILE A 109 -8.90 5.59 8.15
CA ILE A 109 -7.84 6.13 7.30
C ILE A 109 -6.95 7.02 8.15
N LYS A 110 -5.66 7.01 7.85
CA LYS A 110 -4.67 7.98 8.28
C LYS A 110 -4.19 8.66 7.01
N LYS A 111 -4.60 9.91 6.79
CA LYS A 111 -4.09 10.65 5.64
C LYS A 111 -2.59 10.87 5.87
N PRO A 112 -1.76 10.87 4.81
CA PRO A 112 -0.41 11.39 4.92
C PRO A 112 -0.52 12.80 5.53
N GLY A 113 0.12 12.98 6.68
CA GLY A 113 0.07 14.22 7.45
C GLY A 113 -1.11 14.45 8.39
N SER A 114 -2.07 13.53 8.56
CA SER A 114 -3.17 13.67 9.54
C SER A 114 -2.94 12.91 10.85
N GLY A 115 -1.78 12.29 11.03
CA GLY A 115 -1.20 12.09 12.36
C GLY A 115 -0.09 13.11 12.51
N GLN A 116 0.07 13.67 13.71
CA GLN A 116 1.24 14.45 14.11
C GLN A 116 2.52 13.61 13.97
N VAL A 117 2.97 13.46 12.73
CA VAL A 117 4.31 13.07 12.28
C VAL A 117 4.48 13.83 10.95
N GLY A 118 4.89 15.09 11.08
CA GLY A 118 5.60 15.88 10.06
C GLY A 118 4.99 16.04 8.67
N LEU A 119 3.87 16.76 8.55
CA LEU A 119 3.66 17.68 7.40
C LEU A 119 4.27 19.07 7.69
N THR A 120 5.24 19.14 8.60
CA THR A 120 6.12 20.30 8.71
C THR A 120 7.18 20.11 7.65
N GLU A 121 7.27 21.04 6.70
CA GLU A 121 8.44 21.14 5.84
C GLU A 121 9.68 21.15 6.72
N LEU A 122 10.60 20.23 6.48
CA LEU A 122 11.86 20.23 7.21
C LEU A 122 12.61 21.49 6.82
N ARG A 123 13.00 22.28 7.80
CA ARG A 123 13.88 23.43 7.60
C ARG A 123 15.29 22.98 7.95
N SER A 124 16.22 23.15 7.02
CA SER A 124 17.61 22.82 7.26
C SER A 124 18.16 23.55 8.50
N GLU A 125 17.64 24.74 8.85
CA GLU A 125 18.04 25.45 10.06
C GLU A 125 17.70 24.74 11.39
N GLU A 126 16.77 23.79 11.39
CA GLU A 126 16.31 23.07 12.59
C GLU A 126 17.20 21.87 12.96
N TYR A 127 18.22 21.56 12.16
CA TYR A 127 19.08 20.38 12.34
C TYR A 127 20.56 20.78 12.47
N ASP A 128 21.29 20.24 13.44
CA ASP A 128 22.73 20.53 13.57
C ASP A 128 23.61 19.70 12.63
N ASP A 129 23.15 18.52 12.21
CA ASP A 129 23.88 17.64 11.30
C ASP A 129 23.97 18.24 9.89
N LYS A 130 25.20 18.50 9.43
CA LYS A 130 25.49 19.06 8.10
C LYS A 130 25.00 18.18 6.95
N THR A 131 24.97 16.87 7.15
CA THR A 131 24.52 15.89 6.15
C THR A 131 23.01 15.93 6.00
N VAL A 132 22.29 16.03 7.12
CA VAL A 132 20.83 16.18 7.14
C VAL A 132 20.43 17.51 6.51
N LYS A 133 21.14 18.59 6.83
CA LYS A 133 20.97 19.91 6.18
C LYS A 133 21.11 19.81 4.67
N ALA A 134 22.21 19.24 4.18
CA ALA A 134 22.49 19.10 2.76
C ALA A 134 21.42 18.27 2.03
N LEU A 135 20.93 17.19 2.66
CA LEU A 135 19.85 16.36 2.12
C LEU A 135 18.54 17.15 1.99
N ILE A 136 18.16 17.93 3.01
CA ILE A 136 16.96 18.77 2.99
C ILE A 136 17.06 19.81 1.87
N ASP A 137 18.21 20.50 1.75
CA ASP A 137 18.42 21.52 0.71
C ASP A 137 18.43 20.92 -0.70
N LEU A 138 19.05 19.74 -0.87
CA LEU A 138 19.03 18.99 -2.13
C LEU A 138 17.59 18.60 -2.51
N THR A 139 16.83 18.07 -1.56
CA THR A 139 15.44 17.68 -1.76
C THR A 139 14.60 18.89 -2.17
N ARG A 140 14.82 20.06 -1.53
CA ARG A 140 14.17 21.32 -1.90
C ARG A 140 14.48 21.72 -3.33
N ALA A 141 15.75 21.65 -3.74
CA ALA A 141 16.19 22.03 -5.08
C ALA A 141 15.61 21.10 -6.17
N LYS A 142 15.48 19.80 -5.88
CA LYS A 142 15.03 18.79 -6.84
C LYS A 142 13.51 18.69 -6.94
N HIS A 143 12.81 18.74 -5.82
CA HIS A 143 11.36 18.43 -5.73
C HIS A 143 10.49 19.63 -5.36
N GLY A 144 11.08 20.78 -5.03
CA GLY A 144 10.36 22.00 -4.65
C GLY A 144 9.65 21.92 -3.28
N ASN A 145 9.83 20.84 -2.52
CA ASN A 145 9.29 20.67 -1.17
C ASN A 145 10.25 19.85 -0.30
N THR A 146 10.16 19.99 1.02
CA THR A 146 11.02 19.29 1.99
C THR A 146 10.21 18.50 3.01
N HIS A 147 9.09 17.92 2.60
CA HIS A 147 8.35 17.01 3.47
C HIS A 147 9.23 15.82 3.86
N LEU A 148 9.10 15.34 5.10
CA LEU A 148 9.88 14.22 5.62
C LEU A 148 9.85 13.00 4.68
N SER A 149 8.69 12.68 4.10
CA SER A 149 8.56 11.59 3.12
C SER A 149 9.41 11.81 1.86
N THR A 150 9.45 13.04 1.34
CA THR A 150 10.24 13.40 0.16
C THR A 150 11.73 13.34 0.48
N VAL A 151 12.13 13.83 1.66
CA VAL A 151 13.51 13.82 2.13
C VAL A 151 13.99 12.38 2.39
N LEU A 152 13.13 11.51 2.94
CA LEU A 152 13.44 10.09 3.13
C LEU A 152 13.51 9.32 1.81
N GLN A 153 12.65 9.65 0.84
CA GLN A 153 12.73 9.08 -0.51
C GLN A 153 14.05 9.48 -1.19
N GLU A 154 14.43 10.75 -1.11
CA GLU A 154 15.70 11.21 -1.66
C GLU A 154 16.90 10.52 -0.97
N LEU A 155 16.81 10.28 0.34
CA LEU A 155 17.81 9.51 1.10
C LEU A 155 17.92 8.05 0.60
N GLU A 156 16.80 7.42 0.28
CA GLU A 156 16.77 6.06 -0.26
C GLU A 156 17.32 5.99 -1.69
N ASP A 157 17.04 6.99 -2.51
CA ASP A 157 17.59 7.12 -3.85
C ASP A 157 19.13 7.26 -3.83
N ILE A 158 19.67 8.16 -2.99
CA ILE A 158 21.12 8.35 -2.90
C ILE A 158 21.85 7.16 -2.25
N TYR A 159 21.16 6.41 -1.37
CA TYR A 159 21.70 5.17 -0.81
C TYR A 159 21.76 4.07 -1.86
N SER A 160 20.69 3.92 -2.65
CA SER A 160 20.62 2.94 -3.75
C SER A 160 21.67 3.23 -4.84
N ASP A 161 21.98 4.51 -5.06
CA ASP A 161 23.06 4.97 -5.95
C ASP A 161 24.47 4.81 -5.37
N GLY A 162 24.60 4.29 -4.13
CA GLY A 162 25.88 4.09 -3.45
C GLY A 162 26.61 5.37 -3.05
N ARG A 163 25.90 6.51 -3.01
CA ARG A 163 26.47 7.83 -2.70
C ARG A 163 26.59 8.11 -1.20
N VAL A 164 25.91 7.33 -0.38
CA VAL A 164 26.01 7.33 1.09
C VAL A 164 26.22 5.93 1.60
N THR A 165 26.96 5.78 2.69
CA THR A 165 27.18 4.48 3.32
C THR A 165 25.94 4.01 4.10
N GLU A 166 25.86 2.71 4.37
CA GLU A 166 24.77 2.12 5.17
C GLU A 166 24.72 2.73 6.59
N GLU A 167 25.89 2.98 7.20
CA GLU A 167 26.00 3.66 8.49
C GLU A 167 25.43 5.09 8.45
N GLU A 168 25.74 5.85 7.39
CA GLU A 168 25.20 7.20 7.18
C GLU A 168 23.69 7.18 6.92
N TYR A 169 23.21 6.23 6.12
CA TYR A 169 21.79 6.04 5.84
C TYR A 169 21.00 5.82 7.13
N HIS A 170 21.45 4.89 7.99
CA HIS A 170 20.79 4.61 9.26
C HIS A 170 20.88 5.78 10.24
N ARG A 171 22.02 6.48 10.30
CA ARG A 171 22.19 7.68 11.13
C ARG A 171 21.21 8.78 10.73
N ILE A 172 21.19 9.16 9.45
CA ILE A 172 20.34 10.23 8.91
C ILE A 172 18.87 9.87 9.11
N ARG A 173 18.49 8.61 8.85
CA ARG A 173 17.13 8.11 9.06
C ARG A 173 16.70 8.17 10.53
N GLY A 174 17.62 7.88 11.46
CA GLY A 174 17.36 8.01 12.90
C GLY A 174 17.07 9.45 13.32
N VAL A 175 17.89 10.39 12.85
CA VAL A 175 17.73 11.83 13.12
C VAL A 175 16.42 12.38 12.53
N LEU A 176 16.07 11.96 11.31
CA LEU A 176 14.83 12.39 10.64
C LEU A 176 13.56 11.71 11.19
N GLY A 177 13.68 10.50 11.73
CA GLY A 177 12.57 9.69 12.25
C GLY A 177 12.14 10.03 13.69
N GLY A 178 12.85 10.93 14.39
CA GLY A 178 12.54 11.32 15.76
C GLY A 178 12.70 10.19 16.78
N VAL A 179 13.56 9.20 16.50
CA VAL A 179 13.96 8.20 17.50
C VAL A 179 15.26 8.68 18.12
N GLU A 180 15.16 9.67 19.01
CA GLU A 180 16.16 9.82 20.06
C GLU A 180 15.93 8.68 21.07
N GLY A 181 17.01 8.07 21.51
CA GLY A 181 17.02 7.09 22.60
C GLY A 181 16.68 7.70 23.95
#